data_AF-A0A835U462-F1
#
_entry.id   AF-A0A835U462-F1
#
_cell.length_a   1.000
_cell.length_b   1.000
_cell.length_c   1.000
_cell.angle_alpha   90.00
_cell.angle_beta   90.00
_cell.angle_gamma   90.00
#
_symmetry.space_group_name_H-M   'P 1'
#
loop_
_entity.id
_entity.type
_entity.pdbx_description
1 polymer ?
#
loop_
_entity_poly.entity_id
_entity_poly.type
_entity_poly.pdbx_seq_one_letter_code
_entity_poly.pdbx_strand_id
1 'polypeptide(L)'
;MLCAALVGDLVLGQGRLQLHASSNIFYNRKSIMEFCHRRDFLFCSMCGTLLSLKSPKFAECPLCGFKRFACEIEGKEIQYTITAEDIRRELKIEPFVILESAQVEEENVKRAVVNESCPQCNNPQLEYYTKQLRSADEGQTVFYECSKCGYKYSLNT
;
A
#
# COMPACT_ATOMS: atom_id res chain seq x y z
N MET A 1 -2.91 -31.27 28.22
CA MET A 1 -3.81 -30.65 29.22
C MET A 1 -4.74 -29.70 28.49
N LEU A 2 -6.04 -29.87 28.70
CA LEU A 2 -7.12 -29.23 27.97
C LEU A 2 -7.10 -27.70 28.11
N CYS A 3 -7.48 -26.99 27.05
CA CYS A 3 -8.29 -25.78 27.18
C CYS A 3 -9.48 -25.91 26.24
N ALA A 4 -10.68 -26.00 26.84
CA ALA A 4 -11.94 -26.20 26.15
C ALA A 4 -12.40 -24.89 25.48
N ALA A 5 -12.82 -24.97 24.21
CA ALA A 5 -13.58 -23.92 23.56
C ALA A 5 -15.07 -24.22 23.75
N LEU A 6 -15.80 -23.28 24.36
CA LEU A 6 -17.25 -23.29 24.39
C LEU A 6 -17.76 -23.00 22.98
N VAL A 7 -18.43 -23.98 22.39
CA VAL A 7 -19.18 -23.85 21.13
C VAL A 7 -20.47 -23.10 21.46
N GLY A 8 -20.58 -21.88 20.96
CA GLY A 8 -21.84 -21.13 20.94
C GLY A 8 -22.44 -21.20 19.54
N ASP A 9 -23.40 -22.10 19.34
CA ASP A 9 -24.18 -22.20 18.12
C ASP A 9 -25.18 -21.03 18.05
N LEU A 10 -25.03 -20.14 17.07
CA LEU A 10 -26.12 -19.29 16.61
C LEU A 10 -26.63 -19.84 15.28
N VAL A 11 -27.66 -20.67 15.37
CA VAL A 11 -28.41 -21.19 14.22
C VAL A 11 -29.32 -20.08 13.70
N LEU A 12 -28.97 -19.52 12.53
CA LEU A 12 -29.92 -18.79 11.68
C LEU A 12 -29.70 -19.18 10.22
N GLY A 13 -30.68 -19.90 9.65
CA GLY A 13 -31.10 -19.78 8.26
C GLY A 13 -30.11 -20.20 7.18
N GLN A 14 -30.17 -21.48 6.78
CA GLN A 14 -29.91 -22.03 5.44
C GLN A 14 -29.02 -21.21 4.49
N GLY A 15 -27.72 -21.52 4.51
CA GLY A 15 -26.75 -21.13 3.48
C GLY A 15 -25.39 -21.74 3.78
N ARG A 16 -25.08 -22.90 3.18
CA ARG A 16 -23.86 -23.68 3.47
C ARG A 16 -22.65 -23.04 2.77
N LEU A 17 -21.99 -22.08 3.42
CA LEU A 17 -20.66 -21.61 3.04
C LEU A 17 -19.62 -22.35 3.90
N GLN A 18 -18.94 -23.33 3.31
CA GLN A 18 -17.79 -23.98 3.93
C GLN A 18 -16.60 -23.02 3.91
N LEU A 19 -16.31 -22.39 5.05
CA LEU A 19 -15.04 -21.71 5.28
C LEU A 19 -14.00 -22.76 5.69
N HIS A 20 -13.14 -23.17 4.75
CA HIS A 20 -11.94 -23.91 5.09
C HIS A 20 -10.87 -22.92 5.59
N ALA A 21 -10.73 -22.81 6.92
CA ALA A 21 -9.57 -22.20 7.53
C ALA A 21 -8.35 -23.11 7.28
N SER A 22 -7.38 -22.65 6.51
CA SER A 22 -6.08 -23.32 6.37
C SER A 22 -4.99 -22.41 6.91
N SER A 23 -4.45 -22.81 8.05
CA SER A 23 -3.40 -22.16 8.83
C SER A 23 -2.03 -22.24 8.13
N ASN A 24 -1.23 -21.19 8.31
CA ASN A 24 0.24 -21.13 8.18
C ASN A 24 0.86 -21.54 6.83
N ILE A 25 1.24 -20.55 6.02
CA ILE A 25 2.11 -20.76 4.85
C ILE A 25 3.47 -20.08 5.10
N PHE A 26 4.48 -20.89 5.38
CA PHE A 26 5.88 -20.52 5.20
C PHE A 26 6.15 -20.39 3.68
N TYR A 27 6.47 -19.18 3.20
CA TYR A 27 6.69 -18.92 1.77
C TYR A 27 8.12 -19.29 1.35
N ASN A 28 8.26 -20.18 0.37
CA ASN A 28 9.53 -20.55 -0.27
C ASN A 28 9.70 -19.74 -1.57
N ARG A 29 10.94 -19.43 -1.99
CA ARG A 29 11.29 -18.72 -3.23
C ARG A 29 10.67 -19.34 -4.51
N LYS A 30 10.41 -20.66 -4.53
CA LYS A 30 9.67 -21.31 -5.64
C LYS A 30 8.19 -20.90 -5.69
N SER A 31 7.54 -20.67 -4.54
CA SER A 31 6.12 -20.31 -4.48
C SER A 31 5.84 -18.87 -4.90
N ILE A 32 6.83 -17.97 -4.80
CA ILE A 32 6.73 -16.58 -5.24
C ILE A 32 6.62 -16.49 -6.77
N MET A 33 7.41 -17.27 -7.51
CA MET A 33 7.39 -17.25 -8.98
C MET A 33 6.09 -17.84 -9.56
N GLU A 34 5.51 -18.82 -8.88
CA GLU A 34 4.22 -19.44 -9.21
C GLU A 34 3.02 -18.55 -8.82
N PHE A 35 3.20 -17.66 -7.83
CA PHE A 35 2.23 -16.65 -7.42
C PHE A 35 2.17 -15.48 -8.40
N CYS A 36 3.32 -14.99 -8.90
CA CYS A 36 3.37 -13.94 -9.92
C CYS A 36 2.75 -14.39 -11.25
N HIS A 37 3.08 -15.60 -11.71
CA HIS A 37 2.55 -16.11 -12.99
C HIS A 37 1.02 -16.26 -13.06
N ARG A 38 0.32 -16.35 -11.92
CA ARG A 38 -1.14 -16.47 -11.89
C ARG A 38 -1.88 -15.16 -12.15
N ARG A 39 -1.25 -13.99 -12.01
CA ARG A 39 -1.92 -12.68 -12.13
C ARG A 39 -1.50 -11.86 -13.35
N ASP A 40 -0.47 -12.30 -14.07
CA ASP A 40 0.10 -11.52 -15.18
C ASP A 40 -0.55 -11.81 -16.55
N PHE A 41 -1.72 -12.45 -16.54
CA PHE A 41 -2.41 -12.86 -17.78
C PHE A 41 -2.94 -11.66 -18.60
N LEU A 42 -3.09 -10.49 -17.99
CA LEU A 42 -3.43 -9.25 -18.67
C LEU A 42 -2.21 -8.45 -19.13
N PHE A 43 -0.99 -8.86 -18.80
CA PHE A 43 0.22 -8.13 -19.17
C PHE A 43 0.97 -8.84 -20.30
N CYS A 44 1.63 -8.03 -21.14
CA CYS A 44 2.48 -8.50 -22.21
C CYS A 44 3.73 -9.18 -21.65
N SER A 45 4.02 -10.40 -22.09
CA SER A 45 5.21 -11.16 -21.68
C SER A 45 6.52 -10.56 -22.18
N MET A 46 6.48 -9.69 -23.19
CA MET A 46 7.67 -9.09 -23.80
C MET A 46 8.06 -7.75 -23.17
N CYS A 47 7.09 -6.89 -22.86
CA CYS A 47 7.35 -5.51 -22.41
C CYS A 47 6.61 -5.13 -21.12
N GLY A 48 5.84 -6.03 -20.51
CA GLY A 48 5.11 -5.76 -19.26
C GLY A 48 3.93 -4.79 -19.40
N THR A 49 3.60 -4.33 -20.60
CA THR A 49 2.46 -3.43 -20.83
C THR A 49 1.13 -4.18 -20.71
N LEU A 50 0.11 -3.52 -20.16
CA LEU A 50 -1.26 -4.04 -20.12
C LEU A 50 -1.80 -4.29 -21.55
N LEU A 51 -2.33 -5.48 -21.78
CA LEU A 51 -2.91 -5.90 -23.06
C LEU A 51 -4.29 -5.23 -23.25
N SER A 52 -4.58 -4.85 -24.49
CA SER A 52 -5.85 -4.24 -24.88
C SER A 52 -6.77 -5.29 -25.52
N LEU A 53 -7.98 -5.44 -24.97
CA LEU A 53 -9.01 -6.36 -25.47
C LEU A 53 -9.85 -5.69 -26.57
N LYS A 54 -9.26 -5.44 -27.74
CA LYS A 54 -9.96 -4.85 -28.90
C LYS A 54 -10.79 -5.85 -29.70
N SER A 55 -10.53 -7.15 -29.52
CA SER A 55 -11.17 -8.24 -30.26
C SER A 55 -11.58 -9.36 -29.29
N PRO A 56 -12.69 -10.06 -29.53
CA PRO A 56 -13.06 -11.23 -28.74
C PRO A 56 -12.12 -12.43 -28.93
N LYS A 57 -11.22 -12.38 -29.94
CA LYS A 57 -10.31 -13.50 -30.25
C LYS A 57 -8.92 -13.35 -29.64
N PHE A 58 -8.45 -12.12 -29.46
CA PHE A 58 -7.11 -11.85 -28.96
C PHE A 58 -7.04 -10.50 -28.25
N ALA A 59 -6.16 -10.43 -27.25
CA ALA A 59 -5.70 -9.20 -26.64
C ALA A 59 -4.37 -8.79 -27.27
N GLU A 60 -4.15 -7.49 -27.47
CA GLU A 60 -2.98 -6.96 -28.17
C GLU A 60 -2.23 -5.95 -27.30
N CYS A 61 -0.91 -6.06 -27.27
CA CYS A 61 -0.05 -5.08 -26.63
C CYS A 61 0.07 -3.82 -27.50
N PRO A 62 -0.29 -2.63 -26.98
CA PRO A 62 -0.21 -1.39 -27.76
C PRO A 62 1.22 -0.91 -28.04
N LEU A 63 2.24 -1.42 -27.33
CA LEU A 63 3.63 -0.99 -27.51
C LEU A 63 4.42 -1.89 -28.47
N CYS A 64 4.35 -3.20 -28.32
CA CYS A 64 5.15 -4.14 -29.11
C CYS A 64 4.34 -4.99 -30.09
N GLY A 65 3.01 -4.86 -30.12
CA GLY A 65 2.13 -5.63 -31.02
C GLY A 65 1.98 -7.12 -30.66
N PHE A 66 2.54 -7.57 -29.53
CA PHE A 66 2.35 -8.94 -29.04
C PHE A 66 0.87 -9.26 -28.87
N LYS A 67 0.45 -10.44 -29.33
CA LYS A 67 -0.94 -10.91 -29.25
C LYS A 67 -1.05 -12.11 -28.34
N ARG A 68 -2.05 -12.09 -27.47
CA ARG A 68 -2.43 -13.21 -26.61
C ARG A 68 -3.82 -13.67 -26.99
N PHE A 69 -4.06 -14.97 -27.10
CA PHE A 69 -5.39 -15.45 -27.41
C PHE A 69 -6.36 -15.21 -26.24
N ALA A 70 -7.61 -14.89 -26.56
CA ALA A 70 -8.63 -14.64 -25.55
C ALA A 70 -8.89 -15.89 -24.68
N CYS A 71 -8.76 -17.09 -25.22
CA CYS A 71 -8.87 -18.34 -24.46
C CYS A 71 -7.78 -18.52 -23.39
N GLU A 72 -6.63 -17.83 -23.50
CA GLU A 72 -5.60 -17.83 -22.46
C GLU A 72 -5.91 -16.85 -21.32
N ILE A 73 -6.86 -15.94 -21.52
CA ILE A 73 -7.30 -14.92 -20.57
C ILE A 73 -8.63 -15.35 -19.94
N GLU A 74 -9.47 -16.03 -20.70
CA GLU A 74 -10.78 -16.53 -20.29
C GLU A 74 -10.70 -17.43 -19.05
N GLY A 75 -11.64 -17.23 -18.12
CA GLY A 75 -11.70 -17.99 -16.86
C GLY A 75 -10.62 -17.63 -15.83
N LYS A 76 -9.71 -16.69 -16.14
CA LYS A 76 -8.76 -16.16 -15.15
C LYS A 76 -9.36 -14.96 -14.44
N GLU A 77 -9.53 -15.10 -13.13
CA GLU A 77 -10.06 -14.04 -12.27
C GLU A 77 -8.95 -13.37 -11.46
N ILE A 78 -9.07 -12.04 -11.33
CA ILE A 78 -8.27 -11.27 -10.39
C ILE A 78 -9.03 -11.21 -9.07
N GLN A 79 -8.48 -11.85 -8.04
CA GLN A 79 -9.00 -11.75 -6.68
C GLN A 79 -8.12 -10.83 -5.86
N TYR A 80 -8.76 -9.83 -5.25
CA TYR A 80 -8.16 -8.96 -4.25
C TYR A 80 -9.04 -8.95 -2.99
N THR A 81 -8.44 -8.70 -1.84
CA THR A 81 -9.15 -8.55 -0.57
C THR A 81 -9.07 -7.08 -0.18
N ILE A 82 -10.21 -6.48 0.15
CA ILE A 82 -10.29 -5.13 0.72
C ILE A 82 -10.74 -5.28 2.17
N THR A 83 -10.00 -4.67 3.10
CA THR A 83 -10.42 -4.59 4.50
C THR A 83 -11.27 -3.35 4.77
N ALA A 84 -11.96 -3.34 5.91
CA ALA A 84 -12.69 -2.15 6.34
C ALA A 84 -11.74 -0.94 6.55
N GLU A 85 -10.50 -1.20 6.97
CA GLU A 85 -9.44 -0.20 7.12
C GLU A 85 -9.01 0.40 5.77
N ASP A 86 -8.87 -0.43 4.73
CA ASP A 86 -8.52 0.03 3.38
C ASP A 86 -9.55 1.03 2.84
N ILE A 87 -10.84 0.72 3.01
CA ILE A 87 -11.95 1.58 2.58
C ILE A 87 -11.95 2.90 3.36
N ARG A 88 -11.74 2.83 4.68
CA ARG A 88 -11.68 4.03 5.53
C ARG A 88 -10.54 4.96 5.11
N ARG A 89 -9.37 4.40 4.81
CA ARG A 89 -8.20 5.16 4.34
C ARG A 89 -8.47 5.85 3.01
N GLU A 90 -9.02 5.13 2.04
CA GLU A 90 -9.29 5.66 0.70
C GLU A 90 -10.36 6.78 0.75
N LEU A 91 -11.42 6.58 1.54
CA LEU A 91 -12.53 7.53 1.67
C LEU A 91 -12.28 8.63 2.70
N LYS A 92 -11.12 8.64 3.38
CA LYS A 92 -10.78 9.57 4.46
C LYS A 92 -11.85 9.62 5.57
N ILE A 93 -12.45 8.47 5.87
CA ILE A 93 -13.45 8.35 6.93
C ILE A 93 -12.72 8.11 8.24
N GLU A 94 -12.87 9.04 9.19
CA GLU A 94 -12.34 8.83 10.53
C GLU A 94 -13.14 7.73 11.26
N PRO A 95 -12.46 6.79 11.93
CA PRO A 95 -13.14 5.72 12.64
C PRO A 95 -14.01 6.29 13.77
N PHE A 96 -15.28 5.84 13.82
CA PHE A 96 -16.25 6.23 14.84
C PHE A 96 -15.82 5.84 16.27
N VAL A 97 -14.99 4.80 16.39
CA VAL A 97 -14.35 4.40 17.65
C VAL A 97 -12.86 4.66 17.50
N ILE A 98 -12.40 5.77 18.07
CA ILE A 98 -10.98 6.01 18.31
C ILE A 98 -10.61 5.08 19.46
N LEU A 99 -10.15 3.86 19.13
CA LEU A 99 -9.36 3.09 20.10
C LEU A 99 -8.09 3.90 20.32
N GLU A 100 -7.78 4.25 21.56
CA GLU A 100 -6.58 5.02 21.94
C GLU A 100 -5.25 4.38 21.49
N SER A 101 -5.31 3.14 20.97
CA SER A 101 -4.20 2.42 20.32
C SER A 101 -4.01 2.75 18.83
N ALA A 102 -4.99 3.34 18.16
CA ALA A 102 -4.82 3.98 16.86
C ALA A 102 -4.32 5.40 17.11
N GLN A 103 -3.09 5.50 17.62
CA GLN A 103 -2.31 6.69 17.38
C GLN A 103 -2.30 6.83 15.86
N VAL A 104 -3.05 7.80 15.34
CA VAL A 104 -2.63 8.47 14.12
C VAL A 104 -1.20 8.84 14.45
N GLU A 105 -0.25 8.08 13.92
CA GLU A 105 1.12 8.52 13.86
C GLU A 105 1.07 9.75 12.95
N GLU A 106 0.63 10.89 13.52
CA GLU A 106 1.50 12.03 13.51
C GLU A 106 2.82 11.46 14.00
N GLU A 107 3.61 10.93 13.07
CA GLU A 107 5.02 10.63 13.28
C GLU A 107 5.46 11.82 14.13
N ASN A 108 5.77 11.58 15.40
CA ASN A 108 6.38 12.59 16.24
C ASN A 108 7.76 12.76 15.64
N VAL A 109 7.81 13.41 14.47
CA VAL A 109 9.00 13.67 13.70
C VAL A 109 9.81 14.52 14.67
N LYS A 110 10.87 13.93 15.21
CA LYS A 110 11.68 14.57 16.23
C LYS A 110 12.25 15.85 15.63
N ARG A 111 11.62 16.97 15.96
CA ARG A 111 12.07 18.29 15.53
C ARG A 111 13.26 18.66 16.37
N ALA A 112 14.39 18.86 15.73
CA ALA A 112 15.61 19.34 16.38
C ALA A 112 15.76 20.84 16.11
N VAL A 113 16.36 21.56 17.05
CA VAL A 113 16.63 23.00 16.88
C VAL A 113 18.05 23.18 16.35
N VAL A 114 18.22 24.05 15.36
CA VAL A 114 19.51 24.45 14.81
C VAL A 114 19.69 25.97 14.92
N ASN A 115 20.93 26.40 15.13
CA ASN A 115 21.31 27.81 15.19
C ASN A 115 21.58 28.36 13.78
N GLU A 116 20.51 28.50 13.00
CA GLU A 116 20.54 29.10 11.66
C GLU A 116 19.52 30.24 11.60
N SER A 117 19.90 31.36 10.97
CA SER A 117 19.06 32.55 10.89
C SER A 117 17.94 32.40 9.87
N CYS A 118 16.69 32.63 10.29
CA CYS A 118 15.54 32.63 9.38
C CYS A 118 15.69 33.71 8.29
N PRO A 119 15.60 33.35 6.98
CA PRO A 119 15.76 34.32 5.90
C PRO A 119 14.65 35.37 5.81
N GLN A 120 13.51 35.18 6.50
CA GLN A 120 12.38 36.10 6.50
C GLN A 120 12.35 37.05 7.70
N CYS A 121 12.57 36.54 8.92
CA CYS A 121 12.40 37.32 10.16
C CYS A 121 13.67 37.42 11.01
N ASN A 122 14.79 36.88 10.51
CA ASN A 122 16.10 36.87 11.16
C ASN A 122 16.11 36.25 12.57
N ASN A 123 15.19 35.32 12.86
CA ASN A 123 15.21 34.52 14.08
C ASN A 123 16.47 33.63 14.09
N PRO A 124 17.28 33.61 15.16
CA PRO A 124 18.58 32.90 15.17
C PRO A 124 18.46 31.37 15.24
N GLN A 125 17.25 30.85 15.45
CA GLN A 125 17.00 29.43 15.59
C GLN A 125 15.88 28.98 14.65
N LEU A 126 16.05 27.79 14.08
CA LEU A 126 15.06 27.10 13.26
C LEU A 126 14.87 25.70 13.80
N GLU A 127 13.66 25.18 13.70
CA GLU A 127 13.40 23.76 13.88
C GLU A 127 13.64 23.07 12.55
N TYR A 128 14.26 21.89 12.56
CA TYR A 128 14.38 21.07 11.38
C TYR A 128 13.99 19.62 11.65
N TYR A 129 13.59 18.96 10.59
CA TYR A 129 13.37 17.53 10.56
C TYR A 129 13.72 16.98 9.19
N THR A 130 14.01 15.69 9.13
CA THR A 130 14.40 15.04 7.90
C THR A 130 13.38 13.98 7.50
N LYS A 131 13.05 13.91 6.21
CA LYS A 131 12.12 12.91 5.66
C LYS A 131 12.65 12.41 4.34
N GLN A 132 12.60 11.09 4.12
CA GLN A 132 12.92 10.54 2.82
C GLN A 132 11.67 10.61 1.93
N LEU A 133 11.76 11.38 0.85
CA LEU A 133 10.72 11.54 -0.16
C LEU A 133 10.99 10.73 -1.44
N ARG A 134 12.21 10.22 -1.61
CA ARG A 134 12.69 9.56 -2.82
C ARG A 134 13.23 8.16 -2.52
N SER A 135 13.74 7.50 -3.55
CA SER A 135 14.34 6.17 -3.41
C SER A 135 15.53 6.16 -2.44
N ALA A 136 15.87 5.00 -1.91
CA ALA A 136 16.93 4.86 -0.89
C ALA A 136 18.34 5.19 -1.38
N ASP A 137 18.53 5.29 -2.70
CA ASP A 137 19.76 5.73 -3.37
C ASP A 137 19.93 7.26 -3.40
N GLU A 138 18.86 8.01 -3.14
CA GLU A 138 18.90 9.47 -3.01
C GLU A 138 19.04 9.89 -1.55
N GLY A 139 19.71 11.02 -1.30
CA GLY A 139 19.85 11.57 0.04
C GLY A 139 18.52 12.06 0.62
N GLN A 140 18.54 12.43 1.90
CA GLN A 140 17.33 12.79 2.63
C GLN A 140 16.94 14.26 2.37
N THR A 141 15.63 14.55 2.36
CA THR A 141 15.15 15.94 2.34
C THR A 141 15.10 16.47 3.78
N VAL A 142 15.77 17.60 4.01
CA VAL A 142 15.74 18.35 5.27
C VAL A 142 14.70 19.46 5.16
N PHE A 143 13.77 19.52 6.10
CA PHE A 143 12.76 20.56 6.22
C PHE A 143 13.12 21.47 7.38
N TYR A 144 13.06 22.78 7.15
CA TYR A 144 13.27 23.82 8.15
C TYR A 144 11.95 24.57 8.38
N GLU A 145 11.68 24.90 9.64
CA GLU A 145 10.51 25.67 10.07
C GLU A 145 10.93 26.71 11.09
N CYS A 146 10.55 27.97 10.86
CA CYS A 146 10.78 29.04 11.82
C CYS A 146 9.70 29.06 12.88
N SER A 147 10.07 28.86 14.14
CA SER A 147 9.16 28.93 15.29
C SER A 147 8.55 30.32 15.52
N LYS A 148 9.15 31.39 14.99
CA LYS A 148 8.68 32.77 15.18
C LYS A 148 7.70 33.26 14.10
N CYS A 149 8.01 33.02 12.83
CA CYS A 149 7.19 33.51 11.70
C CYS A 149 6.47 32.41 10.92
N GLY A 150 6.72 31.13 11.23
CA GLY A 150 6.12 30.00 10.53
C GLY A 150 6.65 29.76 9.11
N TYR A 151 7.71 30.47 8.68
CA TYR A 151 8.31 30.25 7.37
C TYR A 151 8.92 28.85 7.28
N LYS A 152 8.60 28.13 6.19
CA LYS A 152 9.07 26.77 5.93
C LYS A 152 9.83 26.70 4.60
N TYR A 153 10.94 25.97 4.59
CA TYR A 153 11.68 25.65 3.37
C TYR A 153 12.31 24.27 3.48
N SER A 154 12.70 23.69 2.34
CA SER A 154 13.26 22.34 2.27
C SER A 154 14.52 22.32 1.42
N LEU A 155 15.49 21.52 1.82
CA LEU A 155 16.75 21.31 1.14
C LEU A 155 16.94 19.82 0.88
N ASN A 156 17.22 19.45 -0.37
CA ASN A 156 17.60 18.07 -0.73
C ASN A 156 19.11 17.97 -0.60
N THR A 157 19.58 17.03 0.22
CA THR A 157 21.01 16.72 0.37
C THR A 157 21.35 15.47 -0.41
#